data_AF-A0A1M6UYM7-F1
#
_entry.id   AF-A0A1M6UYM7-F1
#
_cell.length_a   1.000
_cell.length_b   1.000
_cell.length_c   1.000
_cell.angle_alpha   90.00
_cell.angle_beta   90.00
_cell.angle_gamma   90.00
#
_symmetry.space_group_name_H-M   'P 1'
#
loop_
_entity.id
_entity.type
_entity.pdbx_description
1 polymer ?
#
loop_
_entity_poly.entity_id
_entity_poly.type
_entity_poly.pdbx_seq_one_letter_code
_entity_poly.pdbx_strand_id
1 'polypeptide(L)' 'MAEKATYKCSECGGYLHMDQAPEETPECCARPMIKEQPVCTKQTTAEHYRLNDDNEPCDDAREGTR' A
#
# COMPACT_ATOMS: atom_id res chain seq x y z
N MET A 1 -12.05 -3.47 14.83
CA MET A 1 -11.06 -2.46 14.37
C MET A 1 -11.84 -1.50 13.49
N ALA A 2 -11.93 -0.22 13.85
CA ALA A 2 -12.66 0.75 13.05
C ALA A 2 -11.84 1.07 11.77
N GLU A 3 -12.44 0.85 10.61
CA GLU A 3 -11.82 1.11 9.31
C GLU A 3 -11.93 2.60 8.99
N LYS A 4 -10.95 3.37 9.46
CA LYS A 4 -10.81 4.77 9.07
C LYS A 4 -10.63 4.91 7.55
N ALA A 5 -11.52 5.65 6.91
CA ALA A 5 -11.48 5.91 5.48
C ALA A 5 -11.31 7.41 5.23
N THR A 6 -10.41 7.77 4.32
CA THR A 6 -10.24 9.15 3.86
C THR A 6 -10.69 9.24 2.41
N TYR A 7 -11.42 10.28 2.06
CA TYR A 7 -11.89 10.54 0.70
C TYR A 7 -11.39 11.92 0.25
N LYS A 8 -11.01 12.03 -1.02
CA LYS A 8 -10.55 13.28 -1.63
C LYS A 8 -11.45 13.67 -2.80
N CYS A 9 -11.89 14.92 -2.83
CA CYS A 9 -12.59 15.49 -3.97
C CYS A 9 -11.59 15.92 -5.05
N SER A 10 -11.80 15.48 -6.29
CA SER A 10 -10.92 15.85 -7.42
C SER A 10 -11.18 17.24 -7.97
N GLU A 11 -12.37 17.80 -7.73
CA GLU A 11 -12.75 19.14 -8.24
C GLU A 11 -12.23 20.25 -7.32
N CYS A 12 -12.57 20.17 -6.02
CA CYS A 12 -12.23 21.23 -5.06
C CYS A 12 -10.97 20.92 -4.24
N GLY A 13 -10.46 19.68 -4.30
CA GLY A 13 -9.29 19.26 -3.51
C GLY A 13 -9.57 19.02 -2.02
N GLY A 14 -10.82 19.06 -1.58
CA GLY A 14 -11.21 18.84 -0.19
C GLY A 14 -11.03 17.39 0.27
N TYR A 15 -10.74 17.22 1.55
CA TYR A 15 -10.57 15.91 2.21
C TYR A 15 -11.71 15.66 3.19
N LEU A 16 -12.20 14.43 3.21
CA LEU A 16 -13.25 13.97 4.11
C LEU A 16 -12.75 12.73 4.85
N HIS A 17 -12.56 12.86 6.16
CA HIS A 17 -12.13 11.77 7.04
C HIS A 17 -13.35 11.17 7.73
N MET A 18 -13.48 9.84 7.67
CA MET A 18 -14.56 9.10 8.32
C MET A 18 -13.97 7.97 9.15
N ASP A 19 -14.43 7.85 10.41
CA ASP A 19 -14.00 6.78 11.32
C ASP A 19 -14.50 5.38 10.90
N GLN A 20 -15.54 5.33 10.07
CA GLN A 20 -16.06 4.11 9.46
C GLN A 20 -16.18 4.29 7.95
N ALA A 21 -15.85 3.24 7.20
CA ALA A 21 -16.11 3.20 5.77
C ALA A 21 -17.63 3.24 5.53
N PRO A 22 -18.17 4.28 4.87
CA PRO A 22 -19.57 4.29 4.49
C PRO A 22 -19.87 3.17 3.49
N GLU A 23 -21.09 2.65 3.51
CA GLU A 23 -21.56 1.64 2.54
C GLU A 23 -21.63 2.23 1.12
N GLU A 24 -21.81 3.55 1.03
CA GLU A 24 -21.91 4.32 -0.21
C GLU A 24 -20.77 5.34 -0.32
N THR A 25 -20.27 5.56 -1.55
CA THR A 25 -19.16 6.51 -1.78
C THR A 25 -19.69 7.94 -1.66
N PRO A 26 -19.09 8.80 -0.81
CA PRO A 26 -19.57 10.17 -0.63
C PRO A 26 -19.43 10.98 -1.91
N GLU A 27 -20.39 11.86 -2.17
CA GLU A 27 -20.36 12.79 -3.30
C GLU A 27 -19.88 14.18 -2.87
N CYS A 28 -19.05 14.80 -3.70
CA CYS A 28 -18.64 16.19 -3.55
C CYS A 28 -18.59 16.85 -4.93
N CYS A 29 -19.05 18.09 -5.04
CA CYS A 29 -19.14 18.81 -6.32
C CYS A 29 -19.92 18.04 -7.42
N ALA A 30 -20.98 17.32 -7.04
CA ALA A 30 -21.79 16.46 -7.92
C ALA A 30 -21.00 15.30 -8.59
N ARG A 31 -19.89 14.88 -7.97
CA ARG A 31 -19.07 13.75 -8.43
C ARG A 31 -18.73 12.84 -7.24
N PRO A 32 -18.59 11.52 -7.43
CA PRO A 32 -18.15 10.62 -6.36
C PRO A 32 -16.70 10.95 -5.96
N MET A 33 -16.45 11.01 -4.65
CA MET A 33 -15.10 11.25 -4.12
C MET A 33 -14.22 10.01 -4.27
N ILE A 34 -12.91 10.22 -4.35
CA ILE A 34 -11.94 9.12 -4.48
C ILE A 34 -11.48 8.70 -3.10
N LYS A 35 -11.59 7.40 -2.78
CA LYS A 35 -11.07 6.83 -1.53
C LYS A 35 -9.53 6.92 -1.54
N GLU A 36 -8.98 7.72 -0.66
CA GLU A 36 -7.57 7.76 -0.38
C GLU A 36 -7.24 6.57 0.51
N GLN A 37 -6.57 5.58 -0.08
CA GLN A 37 -6.02 4.49 0.72
C GLN A 37 -4.85 5.05 1.53
N PRO A 38 -4.72 4.70 2.83
CA PRO A 38 -3.52 5.04 3.56
C PRO A 38 -2.34 4.51 2.76
N VAL A 39 -1.41 5.39 2.41
CA VAL A 39 -0.15 4.98 1.80
C VAL A 39 0.39 3.87 2.67
N CYS A 40 0.70 2.72 2.08
CA CYS A 40 1.20 1.58 2.83
C CYS A 40 2.54 2.02 3.44
N THR A 41 2.52 2.51 4.68
CA THR A 41 3.70 2.90 5.48
C THR A 41 4.41 1.66 6.01
N LYS A 42 4.26 0.50 5.34
CA LYS A 42 5.09 -0.66 5.59
C LYS A 42 6.50 -0.36 5.06
N GLN A 43 7.24 0.28 5.95
CA GLN A 43 8.68 0.16 6.20
C GLN A 43 9.60 0.81 5.16
N THR A 44 10.04 2.03 5.46
CA THR A 44 11.14 2.76 4.79
C THR A 44 12.53 2.15 5.05
N THR A 45 12.61 0.98 5.68
CA THR A 45 13.87 0.29 5.97
C THR A 45 14.00 -0.93 5.06
N ALA A 46 14.97 -0.87 4.15
CA ALA A 46 15.35 -1.92 3.19
C ALA A 46 16.00 -3.16 3.83
N GLU A 47 15.61 -3.52 5.05
CA GLU A 47 16.20 -4.62 5.79
C GLU A 47 15.32 -5.86 5.57
N HIS A 48 15.32 -6.37 4.33
CA HIS A 48 15.01 -7.76 4.04
C HIS A 48 16.08 -8.61 4.74
N TYR A 49 15.84 -8.82 6.03
CA TYR A 49 16.40 -9.78 6.97
C TYR A 49 17.00 -11.02 6.27
N ARG A 50 18.24 -10.91 5.76
CA ARG A 50 19.15 -12.06 5.67
C ARG A 50 19.68 -12.30 7.07
N LEU A 51 18.83 -12.78 7.96
CA LEU A 51 19.27 -13.13 9.30
C LEU A 51 19.36 -14.64 9.36
N ASN A 52 20.59 -15.10 9.18
CA ASN A 52 21.06 -16.49 9.17
C ASN A 52 20.61 -17.27 7.93
N ASP A 53 21.48 -17.36 6.93
CA ASP A 53 22.21 -18.62 6.73
C ASP A 53 23.40 -18.39 5.78
N ASP A 54 24.31 -19.36 5.76
CA ASP A 54 25.75 -19.21 5.70
C ASP A 54 26.32 -18.71 4.36
N ASN A 55 27.64 -18.58 4.29
CA ASN A 55 28.42 -18.11 3.14
C ASN A 55 28.35 -19.08 1.93
N GLU A 56 27.19 -19.69 1.66
CA GLU A 56 27.03 -20.60 0.54
C GLU A 56 27.08 -19.82 -0.77
N PRO A 57 28.01 -20.14 -1.68
CA PRO A 57 27.90 -19.66 -3.04
C PRO A 57 26.54 -20.09 -3.58
N CYS A 58 25.90 -19.20 -4.33
CA CYS A 58 24.70 -19.55 -5.08
C CYS A 58 25.07 -20.73 -5.99
N ASP A 59 24.70 -21.94 -5.58
CA ASP A 59 24.89 -23.19 -6.32
C ASP A 59 23.90 -23.24 -7.49
N ASP A 60 23.93 -22.19 -8.31
CA ASP A 60 23.42 -22.20 -9.67
C ASP A 60 24.49 -22.94 -10.48
N ALA A 61 24.53 -24.27 -10.30
CA ALA A 61 25.29 -25.19 -11.11
C ALA A 61 24.84 -25.02 -12.57
N ARG A 62 25.38 -24.02 -13.27
CA ARG A 62 25.43 -23.98 -14.72
C ARG A 62 26.49 -24.97 -15.20
N GLU A 63 26.31 -26.24 -14.85
CA GLU A 63 26.94 -27.35 -15.57
C GLU A 63 26.17 -27.55 -16.87
N GLY A 64 26.32 -26.58 -17.78
CA GLY A 64 26.01 -26.77 -19.19
C GLY A 64 27.04 -27.72 -19.78
N THR A 65 26.73 -29.01 -19.75
CA THR A 65 27.47 -30.03 -20.51
C THR A 65 27.49 -29.63 -21.99
N ARG A 66 28.69 -29.56 -22.56
CA ARG A 66 28.92 -29.52 -24.02
C ARG A 66 29.65 -30.79 -24.43
#